data_AF-A0A965E5Y4-F1
#
_entry.id   AF-A0A965E5Y4-F1
#
_cell.length_a   1.000
_cell.length_b   1.000
_cell.length_c   1.000
_cell.angle_alpha   90.00
_cell.angle_beta   90.00
_cell.angle_gamma   90.00
#
_symmetry.space_group_name_H-M   'P 1'
#
loop_
_entity.id
_entity.type
_entity.pdbx_description
1 polymer ?
#
loop_
_entity_poly.entity_id
_entity_poly.type
_entity_poly.pdbx_seq_one_letter_code
_entity_poly.pdbx_strand_id
1 'polypeptide(L)'
;MTDYSEYETKCRNAHDKNFLSNTPAEFQDLYFAVRRFTMLSRERLYDVFLSCEYLADAEIAGDLVEIGCWGGGTLALALSATKDHKVSRLVWGYDTFEGHPEPSADELDVWGNSQLSKFQDMKLKGESWASKSLDEVSSCIEQ
;
A
#
# COMPACT_ATOMS: atom_id res chain seq x y z
N MET A 1 9.50 21.04 -8.19
CA MET A 1 8.15 20.69 -8.70
C MET A 1 8.15 21.09 -10.15
N THR A 2 8.09 20.11 -11.06
CA THR A 2 7.97 20.39 -12.50
C THR A 2 6.56 20.89 -12.76
N ASP A 3 6.44 22.09 -13.32
CA ASP A 3 5.14 22.59 -13.78
C ASP A 3 4.68 21.70 -14.93
N TYR A 4 3.61 20.94 -14.70
CA TYR A 4 2.97 20.16 -15.73
C TYR A 4 2.34 21.09 -16.76
N SER A 5 2.45 20.74 -18.04
CA SER A 5 1.67 21.39 -19.09
C SER A 5 0.16 21.25 -18.85
N GLU A 6 -0.63 22.10 -19.51
CA GLU A 6 -2.10 21.99 -19.49
C GLU A 6 -2.57 20.60 -20.00
N TYR A 7 -1.87 20.04 -20.99
CA TYR A 7 -2.17 18.72 -21.54
C TYR A 7 -1.90 17.61 -20.53
N GLU A 8 -0.72 17.60 -19.88
CA GLU A 8 -0.39 16.61 -18.86
C GLU A 8 -1.36 16.68 -17.68
N THR A 9 -1.72 17.89 -17.25
CA THR A 9 -2.72 18.10 -16.20
C THR A 9 -4.08 17.52 -16.61
N LYS A 10 -4.52 17.77 -17.85
CA LYS A 10 -5.75 17.20 -18.39
C LYS A 10 -5.71 15.66 -18.42
N CYS A 11 -4.61 15.07 -18.88
CA CYS A 11 -4.43 13.61 -18.90
C CYS A 11 -4.47 13.01 -17.50
N ARG A 12 -3.79 13.64 -16.53
CA ARG A 12 -3.77 13.19 -15.13
C ARG A 12 -5.17 13.25 -14.50
N ASN A 13 -5.88 14.36 -14.69
CA ASN A 13 -7.25 14.49 -14.19
C ASN A 13 -8.20 13.46 -14.81
N ALA A 14 -8.04 13.17 -16.10
CA ALA A 14 -8.80 12.14 -16.78
C ALA A 14 -8.48 10.74 -16.22
N HIS A 15 -7.21 10.43 -15.98
CA HIS A 15 -6.78 9.19 -15.33
C HIS A 15 -7.38 9.07 -13.93
N ASP A 16 -7.21 10.08 -13.07
CA ASP A 16 -7.70 10.06 -11.68
C ASP A 16 -9.22 9.86 -11.60
N LYS A 17 -9.95 10.42 -12.58
CA LYS A 17 -11.40 10.29 -12.69
C LYS A 17 -11.82 8.90 -13.18
N ASN A 18 -11.12 8.34 -14.17
CA ASN A 18 -11.59 7.16 -14.92
C ASN A 18 -10.87 5.86 -14.53
N PHE A 19 -9.79 5.91 -13.75
CA PHE A 19 -8.98 4.73 -13.45
C PHE A 19 -9.82 3.60 -12.86
N LEU A 20 -10.54 3.87 -11.76
CA LEU A 20 -11.32 2.84 -11.07
C LEU A 20 -12.43 2.28 -11.95
N SER A 21 -13.14 3.12 -12.71
CA SER A 21 -14.18 2.65 -13.63
C SER A 21 -13.66 1.74 -14.76
N ASN A 22 -12.36 1.79 -15.05
CA ASN A 22 -11.70 0.94 -16.05
C ASN A 22 -11.08 -0.33 -15.45
N THR A 23 -11.23 -0.56 -14.14
CA THR A 23 -10.73 -1.77 -13.46
C THR A 23 -11.87 -2.78 -13.20
N PRO A 24 -11.57 -4.07 -13.01
CA PRO A 24 -12.57 -5.08 -12.66
C PRO A 24 -13.37 -4.72 -11.40
N ALA A 25 -14.64 -5.10 -11.35
CA ALA A 25 -15.52 -4.81 -10.20
C ALA A 25 -14.97 -5.39 -8.88
N GLU A 26 -14.41 -6.59 -8.94
CA GLU A 26 -13.75 -7.23 -7.80
C GLU A 26 -12.62 -6.37 -7.22
N PHE A 27 -11.74 -5.83 -8.06
CA PHE A 27 -10.70 -4.91 -7.60
C PHE A 27 -11.30 -3.63 -7.01
N GLN A 28 -12.37 -3.09 -7.60
CA GLN A 28 -13.02 -1.89 -7.06
C GLN A 28 -13.54 -2.12 -5.65
N ASP A 29 -14.21 -3.25 -5.41
CA ASP A 29 -14.74 -3.62 -4.09
C ASP A 29 -13.61 -3.79 -3.07
N LEU A 30 -12.56 -4.52 -3.43
CA LEU A 30 -11.37 -4.68 -2.58
C LEU A 30 -10.67 -3.34 -2.32
N TYR A 31 -10.51 -2.49 -3.34
CA TYR A 31 -9.93 -1.17 -3.19
C TYR A 31 -10.70 -0.34 -2.16
N PHE A 32 -12.03 -0.32 -2.21
CA PHE A 32 -12.82 0.45 -1.25
C PHE A 32 -12.75 -0.11 0.17
N ALA A 33 -12.59 -1.43 0.33
CA ALA A 33 -12.35 -2.06 1.63
C ALA A 33 -10.98 -1.66 2.21
N VAL A 34 -9.92 -1.67 1.41
CA VAL A 34 -8.54 -1.55 1.93
C VAL A 34 -7.94 -0.15 1.85
N ARG A 35 -8.50 0.79 1.04
CA ARG A 35 -7.85 2.09 0.74
C ARG A 35 -7.54 2.98 1.95
N ARG A 36 -8.18 2.74 3.10
CA ARG A 36 -7.92 3.49 4.35
C ARG A 36 -6.77 2.91 5.17
N PHE A 37 -6.30 1.72 4.79
CA PHE A 37 -5.31 0.91 5.50
C PHE A 37 -4.02 0.73 4.70
N THR A 38 -3.87 1.43 3.57
CA THR A 38 -2.65 1.47 2.77
C THR A 38 -2.27 2.91 2.37
N MET A 39 -0.97 3.19 2.28
CA MET A 39 -0.44 4.44 1.70
C MET A 39 -0.15 4.31 0.20
N LEU A 40 -0.39 3.12 -0.37
CA LEU A 40 -0.23 2.88 -1.79
C LEU A 40 -1.27 3.67 -2.58
N SER A 41 -0.89 4.05 -3.80
CA SER A 41 -1.86 4.65 -4.72
C SER A 41 -2.77 3.56 -5.28
N ARG A 42 -3.92 3.96 -5.83
CA ARG A 42 -4.86 3.01 -6.45
C ARG A 42 -4.21 2.19 -7.56
N GLU A 43 -3.27 2.78 -8.30
CA GLU A 43 -2.52 2.12 -9.37
C GLU A 43 -1.59 1.04 -8.81
N ARG A 44 -0.89 1.34 -7.71
CA ARG A 44 -0.02 0.36 -7.04
C ARG A 44 -0.81 -0.79 -6.43
N LEU A 45 -1.99 -0.51 -5.85
CA LEU A 45 -2.88 -1.57 -5.38
C LEU A 45 -3.39 -2.44 -6.52
N TYR A 46 -3.71 -1.83 -7.66
CA TYR A 46 -4.16 -2.58 -8.84
C TYR A 46 -3.05 -3.47 -9.40
N ASP A 47 -1.82 -2.99 -9.40
CA ASP A 47 -0.65 -3.78 -9.80
C ASP A 47 -0.42 -5.00 -8.89
N VAL A 48 -0.57 -4.82 -7.57
CA VAL A 48 -0.53 -5.93 -6.60
C VAL A 48 -1.67 -6.92 -6.88
N PHE A 49 -2.89 -6.43 -7.09
CA PHE A 49 -4.05 -7.26 -7.41
C PHE A 49 -3.79 -8.13 -8.65
N LEU A 50 -3.37 -7.51 -9.76
CA LEU A 50 -3.05 -8.21 -11.01
C LEU A 50 -1.90 -9.21 -10.84
N SER A 51 -0.89 -8.86 -10.04
CA SER A 51 0.23 -9.76 -9.75
C SER A 51 -0.24 -10.99 -8.97
N CYS A 52 -1.12 -10.82 -7.98
CA CYS A 52 -1.70 -11.92 -7.21
C CYS A 52 -2.55 -12.83 -8.09
N GLU A 53 -3.44 -12.25 -8.91
CA GLU A 53 -4.26 -12.97 -9.88
C GLU A 53 -3.40 -13.77 -10.85
N TYR A 54 -2.37 -13.15 -11.43
CA TYR A 54 -1.46 -13.83 -12.36
C TYR A 54 -0.75 -15.02 -11.72
N LEU A 55 -0.21 -14.85 -10.51
CA LEU A 55 0.45 -15.94 -9.79
C LEU A 55 -0.52 -17.10 -9.53
N ALA A 56 -1.77 -16.78 -9.18
CA ALA A 56 -2.79 -17.75 -8.86
C ALA A 56 -3.29 -18.49 -10.11
N ASP A 57 -3.62 -17.78 -11.18
CA ASP A 57 -4.07 -18.33 -12.47
C ASP A 57 -2.99 -19.18 -13.15
N ALA A 58 -1.74 -18.74 -13.10
CA ALA A 58 -0.60 -19.48 -13.66
C ALA A 58 -0.11 -20.63 -12.75
N GLU A 59 -0.77 -20.85 -11.61
CA GLU A 59 -0.44 -21.89 -10.63
C GLU A 59 1.05 -21.86 -10.20
N ILE A 60 1.67 -20.66 -10.15
CA ILE A 60 3.09 -20.50 -9.82
C ILE A 60 3.28 -20.77 -8.33
N ALA A 61 3.95 -21.85 -7.93
CA ALA A 61 4.07 -22.22 -6.52
C ALA A 61 4.77 -21.15 -5.64
N GLY A 62 4.38 -21.06 -4.37
CA GLY A 62 4.99 -20.19 -3.36
C GLY A 62 3.99 -19.31 -2.60
N ASP A 63 4.45 -18.79 -1.47
CA ASP A 63 3.69 -17.85 -0.63
C ASP A 63 3.99 -16.38 -1.00
N LEU A 64 3.17 -15.46 -0.49
CA LEU A 64 3.35 -14.02 -0.65
C LEU A 64 3.93 -13.40 0.62
N VAL A 65 4.78 -12.38 0.47
CA VAL A 65 5.37 -11.65 1.60
C VAL A 65 5.35 -10.15 1.37
N GLU A 66 4.94 -9.39 2.38
CA GLU A 66 5.11 -7.94 2.48
C GLU A 66 5.99 -7.61 3.69
N ILE A 67 6.94 -6.69 3.51
CA ILE A 67 7.84 -6.21 4.57
C ILE A 67 7.60 -4.70 4.70
N GLY A 68 7.08 -4.28 5.84
CA GLY A 68 6.48 -2.96 6.04
C GLY A 68 5.03 -2.95 5.56
N CYS A 69 4.11 -3.30 6.45
CA CYS A 69 2.70 -3.55 6.15
C CYS A 69 1.80 -2.35 6.50
N TRP A 70 2.28 -1.43 7.36
CA TRP A 70 1.51 -0.28 7.86
C TRP A 70 0.12 -0.68 8.37
N GLY A 71 -0.97 -0.25 7.72
CA GLY A 71 -2.33 -0.56 8.13
C GLY A 71 -2.84 -1.93 7.67
N GLY A 72 -2.05 -2.71 6.92
CA GLY A 72 -2.41 -4.05 6.46
C GLY A 72 -3.24 -4.10 5.18
N GLY A 73 -3.47 -2.97 4.50
CA GLY A 73 -4.34 -2.92 3.34
C GLY A 73 -3.85 -3.77 2.15
N THR A 74 -2.53 -3.84 1.91
CA THR A 74 -1.98 -4.67 0.84
C THR A 74 -2.08 -6.17 1.17
N LEU A 75 -1.83 -6.56 2.43
CA LEU A 75 -2.01 -7.93 2.92
C LEU A 75 -3.45 -8.42 2.72
N ALA A 76 -4.44 -7.62 3.14
CA ALA A 76 -5.85 -7.95 2.98
C ALA A 76 -6.23 -8.10 1.50
N LEU A 77 -5.74 -7.19 0.64
CA LEU A 77 -5.96 -7.27 -0.81
C LEU A 77 -5.35 -8.54 -1.41
N ALA A 78 -4.11 -8.87 -1.08
CA ALA A 78 -3.43 -10.07 -1.59
C ALA A 78 -4.11 -11.36 -1.11
N LEU A 79 -4.55 -11.40 0.15
CA LEU A 79 -5.29 -12.52 0.71
C LEU A 79 -6.63 -12.73 -0.02
N SER A 80 -7.39 -11.65 -0.26
CA SER A 80 -8.65 -11.74 -0.98
C SER A 80 -8.46 -12.15 -2.44
N ALA A 81 -7.51 -11.54 -3.15
CA ALA A 81 -7.25 -11.83 -4.57
C ALA A 81 -6.83 -13.30 -4.79
N THR A 82 -6.20 -13.93 -3.81
CA THR A 82 -5.74 -15.33 -3.94
C THR A 82 -6.70 -16.36 -3.34
N LYS A 83 -7.81 -15.94 -2.71
CA LYS A 83 -8.65 -16.79 -1.85
C LYS A 83 -9.36 -17.92 -2.58
N ASP A 84 -9.91 -17.64 -3.76
CA ASP A 84 -10.79 -18.58 -4.49
C ASP A 84 -10.03 -19.44 -5.52
N HIS A 85 -8.70 -19.39 -5.48
CA HIS A 85 -7.84 -20.10 -6.42
C HIS A 85 -7.49 -21.51 -5.95
N LYS A 86 -7.12 -22.37 -6.90
CA LYS A 86 -6.82 -23.79 -6.62
C LYS A 86 -5.60 -23.99 -5.74
N VAL A 87 -4.63 -23.10 -5.84
CA VAL A 87 -3.38 -23.15 -5.06
C VAL A 87 -3.58 -22.29 -3.82
N SER A 88 -3.68 -22.95 -2.66
CA SER A 88 -3.65 -22.26 -1.38
C SER A 88 -2.27 -21.66 -1.14
N ARG A 89 -2.25 -20.40 -0.70
CA ARG A 89 -1.03 -19.61 -0.44
C ARG A 89 -1.16 -18.95 0.91
N LEU A 90 -0.06 -18.88 1.64
CA LEU A 90 0.02 -18.02 2.81
C LEU A 90 0.41 -16.61 2.38
N VAL A 91 -0.13 -15.62 3.09
CA VAL A 91 0.25 -14.21 2.96
C VAL A 91 0.91 -13.80 4.26
N TRP A 92 2.21 -13.50 4.19
CA TRP A 92 3.03 -13.16 5.34
C TRP A 92 3.24 -11.65 5.41
N GLY A 93 2.86 -11.05 6.55
CA GLY A 93 3.14 -9.65 6.86
C GLY A 93 4.22 -9.53 7.92
N TYR A 94 5.33 -8.85 7.58
CA TYR A 94 6.37 -8.50 8.53
C TYR A 94 6.41 -6.99 8.72
N ASP A 95 6.32 -6.53 9.96
CA ASP A 95 6.44 -5.13 10.34
C ASP A 95 7.07 -5.04 11.75
N THR A 96 7.55 -3.87 12.13
CA THR A 96 7.94 -3.63 13.52
C THR A 96 6.72 -3.52 14.42
N PHE A 97 5.56 -3.13 13.85
CA PHE A 97 4.33 -2.79 14.58
C PHE A 97 4.52 -1.65 15.61
N GLU A 98 5.62 -0.92 15.48
CA GLU A 98 6.03 0.18 16.34
C GLU A 98 6.33 1.45 15.52
N GLY A 99 6.28 1.35 14.18
CA GLY A 99 6.64 2.41 13.26
C GLY A 99 8.12 2.40 12.89
N HIS A 100 8.58 3.46 12.24
CA HIS A 100 9.98 3.61 11.87
C HIS A 100 10.84 3.96 13.10
N PRO A 101 12.10 3.50 13.15
CA PRO A 101 13.07 4.01 14.13
C PRO A 101 13.36 5.50 13.88
N GLU A 102 14.00 6.15 14.87
CA GLU A 102 14.50 7.51 14.69
C GLU A 102 15.50 7.55 13.51
N PRO A 103 15.30 8.44 12.52
CA PRO A 103 16.17 8.52 11.34
C PRO A 103 17.60 8.92 11.68
N SER A 104 18.59 8.48 10.88
CA SER A 104 19.96 8.99 11.02
C SER A 104 20.07 10.45 10.58
N ALA A 105 21.14 11.14 11.00
CA ALA A 105 21.35 12.55 10.68
C ALA A 105 21.53 12.83 9.18
N ASP A 106 21.97 11.83 8.42
CA ASP A 106 22.20 11.85 6.98
C ASP A 106 21.10 11.16 6.17
N GLU A 107 20.02 10.71 6.82
CA GLU A 107 18.89 10.06 6.14
C GLU A 107 18.04 11.10 5.38
N LEU A 108 17.98 10.93 4.06
CA LEU A 108 17.21 11.78 3.15
C LEU A 108 16.12 10.98 2.45
N ASP A 109 14.99 11.63 2.17
CA ASP A 109 13.99 11.09 1.25
C ASP A 109 14.45 11.17 -0.22
N VAL A 110 13.65 10.62 -1.12
CA VAL A 110 13.92 10.58 -2.57
C VAL A 110 13.97 11.97 -3.24
N TRP A 111 13.55 13.03 -2.53
CA TRP A 111 13.62 14.42 -2.99
C TRP A 111 14.74 15.21 -2.30
N GLY A 112 15.53 14.56 -1.44
CA GLY A 112 16.64 15.16 -0.71
C GLY A 112 16.25 15.89 0.57
N ASN A 113 15.03 15.68 1.10
CA ASN A 113 14.62 16.27 2.37
C ASN A 113 15.10 15.45 3.57
N SER A 114 15.51 16.13 4.63
CA SER A 114 15.94 15.50 5.89
C SER A 114 14.79 14.77 6.59
N GLN A 115 14.94 13.45 6.75
CA GLN A 115 13.99 12.61 7.49
C GLN A 115 14.05 12.90 8.99
N LEU A 116 15.24 13.20 9.53
CA LEU A 116 15.40 13.57 10.93
C LEU A 116 14.64 14.87 11.28
N SER A 117 14.73 15.88 10.42
CA SER A 117 14.01 17.14 10.62
C SER A 117 12.49 16.93 10.61
N LYS A 118 12.00 16.08 9.72
CA LYS A 118 10.57 15.72 9.65
C LYS A 118 10.12 14.93 10.87
N PHE A 119 10.92 13.96 11.32
CA PHE A 119 10.67 13.19 12.54
C PHE A 119 10.57 14.11 13.77
N GLN A 120 11.50 15.06 13.92
CA GLN A 120 11.50 16.02 15.03
C GLN A 120 10.25 16.90 15.02
N ASP A 121 9.83 17.40 13.85
CA ASP A 121 8.60 18.19 13.71
C ASP A 121 7.35 17.39 14.09
N MET A 122 7.22 16.14 13.62
CA MET A 122 6.12 15.25 13.98
C MET A 122 6.10 14.94 15.48
N LYS A 123 7.26 14.69 16.08
CA LYS A 123 7.41 14.47 17.52
C LYS A 123 6.96 15.69 18.34
N LEU A 124 7.28 16.91 17.89
CA LEU A 124 6.80 18.15 18.52
C LEU A 124 5.28 18.31 18.44
N LYS A 125 4.67 17.81 17.35
CA LYS A 125 3.21 17.79 17.17
C LYS A 125 2.51 16.64 17.91
N GLY A 126 3.26 15.72 18.51
CA GLY A 126 2.72 14.51 19.14
C GLY A 126 2.17 13.51 18.13
N GLU A 127 2.59 13.58 16.86
CA GLU A 127 2.22 12.65 15.81
C GLU A 127 3.16 11.44 15.79
N SER A 128 2.66 10.29 15.32
CA SER A 128 3.46 9.08 15.23
C SER A 128 4.29 9.00 13.95
N TRP A 129 5.46 8.37 14.03
CA TRP A 129 6.35 8.16 12.89
C TRP A 129 6.00 6.88 12.13
N ALA A 130 4.85 6.93 11.44
CA ALA A 130 4.26 5.81 10.68
C ALA A 130 3.93 4.56 11.52
N SER A 131 3.65 4.73 12.82
CA SER A 131 3.34 3.60 13.70
C SER A 131 1.94 3.03 13.43
N LYS A 132 1.85 1.70 13.44
CA LYS A 132 0.61 0.92 13.49
C LYS A 132 0.81 -0.30 14.38
N SER A 133 -0.06 -0.49 15.37
CA SER A 133 0.03 -1.66 16.25
C SER A 133 -0.43 -2.92 15.52
N LEU A 134 0.00 -4.10 16.00
CA LEU A 134 -0.44 -5.38 15.47
C LEU A 134 -1.97 -5.49 15.42
N ASP A 135 -2.66 -5.05 16.48
CA ASP A 135 -4.13 -5.07 16.55
C ASP A 135 -4.77 -4.20 15.45
N GLU A 136 -4.21 -3.01 15.18
CA GLU A 136 -4.69 -2.16 14.10
C GLU A 136 -4.52 -2.83 12.74
N VAL A 137 -3.39 -3.49 12.49
CA VAL A 137 -3.11 -4.21 11.24
C VAL A 137 -4.04 -5.41 11.08
N SER A 138 -4.16 -6.24 12.11
CA SER A 138 -5.01 -7.44 12.09
C SER A 138 -6.49 -7.09 11.87
N SER A 139 -6.95 -5.96 12.42
CA SER A 139 -8.32 -5.47 12.19
C SER A 139 -8.64 -5.18 10.72
N CYS A 140 -7.63 -4.93 9.87
CA CYS A 140 -7.81 -4.81 8.43
C CYS A 140 -7.99 -6.16 7.75
N ILE A 141 -7.28 -7.18 8.23
CA ILE A 141 -7.17 -8.49 7.58
C ILE A 141 -8.36 -9.39 7.93
N GLU A 142 -8.91 -9.23 9.14
CA GLU A 142 -9.99 -10.07 9.68
C GLU A 142 -11.42 -9.60 9.33
N GLN A 143 -11.56 -8.65 8.39
CA GLN A 143 -12.86 -8.07 8.00
C GLN A 143 -13.74 -9.01 7.17
#